data_AF-B9TCL7-F1
#
_entry.id   AF-B9TCL7-F1
#
_cell.length_a   1.000
_cell.length_b   1.000
_cell.length_c   1.000
_cell.angle_alpha   90.00
_cell.angle_beta   90.00
_cell.angle_gamma   90.00
#
_symmetry.space_group_name_H-M   'P 1'
#
loop_
_entity.id
_entity.type
_entity.pdbx_description
1 polymer ?
#
loop_
_entity_poly.entity_id
_entity_poly.type
_entity_poly.pdbx_seq_one_letter_code
_entity_poly.pdbx_strand_id
1 'polypeptide(L)'
;MPYRPYRIHRQAGLDSRFISIELDGREVYVLEREDDGKGIWALYPVRDGVRGAKMERDQYANDLIERVTHGLICAGHIARVDAGYAVPVPVDAGDFYVSGLGYLCCRKPVGMVLSEAAVSTYGIHARHQIRMATLEERLAAGLDVKDATRAAVLLVP
;
A
#
# COMPACT_ATOMS: atom_id res chain seq x y z
N MET A 1 -0.55 23.25 1.41
CA MET A 1 -1.63 22.51 0.72
C MET A 1 -1.88 21.23 1.51
N PRO A 2 -3.13 20.87 1.86
CA PRO A 2 -3.36 19.60 2.52
C PRO A 2 -3.00 18.47 1.55
N TYR A 3 -2.15 17.55 2.00
CA TYR A 3 -1.84 16.31 1.30
C TYR A 3 -3.15 15.59 1.01
N ARG A 4 -3.51 15.45 -0.28
CA ARG A 4 -4.65 14.62 -0.66
C ARG A 4 -4.21 13.17 -0.54
N PRO A 5 -4.89 12.33 0.27
CA PRO A 5 -4.50 10.94 0.43
C PRO A 5 -4.76 10.22 -0.89
N TYR A 6 -3.70 9.82 -1.58
CA TYR A 6 -3.81 8.84 -2.65
C TYR A 6 -3.79 7.44 -2.04
N ARG A 7 -4.49 6.49 -2.68
CA ARG A 7 -4.38 5.06 -2.39
C ARG A 7 -3.86 4.34 -3.62
N ILE A 8 -3.02 3.34 -3.41
CA ILE A 8 -2.49 2.50 -4.48
C ILE A 8 -3.00 1.09 -4.22
N HIS A 9 -3.79 0.55 -5.15
CA HIS A 9 -4.23 -0.84 -5.11
C HIS A 9 -3.45 -1.62 -6.14
N ARG A 10 -2.74 -2.65 -5.70
CA ARG A 10 -2.19 -3.66 -6.60
C ARG A 10 -3.05 -4.91 -6.46
N GLN A 11 -3.56 -5.42 -7.58
CA GLN A 11 -4.40 -6.61 -7.52
C GLN A 11 -3.53 -7.81 -7.15
N ALA A 12 -3.81 -8.44 -5.99
CA ALA A 12 -3.11 -9.62 -5.52
C ALA A 12 -3.61 -10.87 -6.25
N GLY A 13 -2.71 -11.65 -6.85
CA GLY A 13 -3.03 -12.88 -7.57
C GLY A 13 -2.49 -12.85 -9.01
N LEU A 14 -2.94 -13.81 -9.85
CA LEU A 14 -2.55 -14.06 -11.25
C LEU A 14 -2.59 -12.85 -12.20
N ASP A 15 -2.93 -11.67 -11.70
CA ASP A 15 -3.06 -10.45 -12.46
C ASP A 15 -2.23 -9.30 -11.86
N SER A 16 -0.91 -9.53 -11.73
CA SER A 16 0.10 -8.48 -11.48
C SER A 16 0.17 -7.44 -12.61
N ARG A 17 -0.79 -7.47 -13.54
CA ARG A 17 -0.87 -6.55 -14.67
C ARG A 17 -1.46 -5.23 -14.27
N PHE A 18 -2.14 -5.07 -13.13
CA PHE A 18 -2.86 -3.84 -12.81
C PHE A 18 -2.41 -3.15 -11.51
N ILE A 19 -2.26 -1.83 -11.57
CA ILE A 19 -2.13 -0.95 -10.41
C ILE A 19 -3.15 0.17 -10.54
N SER A 20 -4.06 0.30 -9.57
CA SER A 20 -4.99 1.41 -9.48
C SER A 20 -4.45 2.48 -8.53
N ILE A 21 -4.60 3.75 -8.91
CA ILE A 21 -4.28 4.91 -8.08
C ILE A 21 -5.58 5.68 -7.87
N GLU A 22 -5.98 5.81 -6.61
CA GLU A 22 -7.12 6.62 -6.19
C GLU A 22 -6.65 7.96 -5.63
N LEU A 23 -7.46 9.00 -5.85
CA LEU A 23 -7.38 10.28 -5.15
C LEU A 23 -8.77 10.59 -4.58
N ASP A 24 -8.83 10.99 -3.31
CA ASP A 24 -10.09 11.34 -2.64
C ASP A 24 -11.16 10.22 -2.71
N GLY A 25 -10.72 8.95 -2.67
CA GLY A 25 -11.58 7.77 -2.76
C GLY A 25 -12.14 7.47 -4.15
N ARG A 26 -11.58 8.08 -5.20
CA ARG A 26 -11.94 7.83 -6.60
C ARG A 26 -10.73 7.36 -7.37
N GLU A 27 -10.87 6.28 -8.13
CA GLU A 27 -9.84 5.86 -9.08
C GLU A 27 -9.63 6.96 -10.12
N VAL A 28 -8.38 7.44 -10.21
CA VAL A 28 -7.98 8.51 -11.14
C VAL A 28 -7.00 8.03 -12.19
N TYR A 29 -6.28 6.94 -11.91
CA TYR A 29 -5.37 6.32 -12.85
C TYR A 29 -5.36 4.81 -12.66
N VAL A 30 -5.23 4.08 -13.77
CA VAL A 30 -4.88 2.67 -13.78
C VAL A 30 -3.64 2.48 -14.61
N LEU A 31 -2.67 1.76 -14.07
CA LEU A 31 -1.51 1.26 -14.79
C LEU A 31 -1.80 -0.19 -15.15
N GLU A 32 -1.60 -0.55 -16.42
CA GLU A 32 -1.70 -1.92 -16.91
C GLU A 32 -0.38 -2.36 -17.55
N ARG A 33 0.16 -3.52 -17.21
CA ARG A 33 1.32 -4.08 -17.93
C ARG A 33 0.86 -4.67 -19.26
N GLU A 34 1.54 -4.26 -20.31
CA GLU A 34 1.38 -4.84 -21.65
C GLU A 34 1.87 -6.31 -21.69
N ASP A 35 1.66 -6.98 -22.82
CA ASP A 35 2.13 -8.34 -23.09
C ASP A 35 1.81 -9.34 -21.97
N ASP A 36 0.54 -9.36 -21.54
CA ASP A 36 0.04 -10.25 -20.49
C ASP A 36 0.86 -10.18 -19.19
N GLY A 37 1.28 -8.98 -18.80
CA GLY A 37 1.97 -8.76 -17.53
C GLY A 37 3.49 -8.80 -17.58
N LYS A 38 4.06 -8.86 -18.78
CA LYS A 38 5.53 -8.90 -18.96
C LYS A 38 6.07 -7.65 -19.64
N GLY A 39 5.21 -6.88 -20.31
CA GLY A 39 5.56 -5.65 -21.01
C GLY A 39 5.62 -4.43 -20.09
N ILE A 40 5.77 -3.27 -20.71
CA ILE A 40 5.84 -1.96 -20.05
C ILE A 40 4.50 -1.59 -19.39
N TRP A 41 4.55 -0.75 -18.36
CA TRP A 41 3.36 -0.14 -17.78
C TRP A 41 2.72 0.89 -18.74
N ALA A 42 1.52 0.60 -19.20
CA ALA A 42 0.61 1.53 -19.86
C ALA A 42 -0.22 2.27 -18.81
N LEU A 43 -0.24 3.61 -18.86
CA LEU A 43 -1.03 4.43 -17.94
C LEU A 43 -2.35 4.84 -18.60
N TYR A 44 -3.46 4.69 -17.88
CA TYR A 44 -4.78 5.09 -18.31
C TYR A 44 -5.38 6.04 -17.27
N PRO A 45 -5.76 7.27 -17.64
CA PRO A 45 -6.53 8.13 -16.75
C PRO A 45 -7.95 7.56 -16.59
N VAL A 46 -8.51 7.66 -15.40
CA VAL A 46 -9.90 7.28 -15.12
C VAL A 46 -10.68 8.54 -14.79
N ARG A 47 -11.81 8.72 -15.48
CA ARG A 47 -12.75 9.84 -15.24
C ARG A 47 -14.14 9.26 -15.08
N ASP A 48 -14.76 9.55 -13.94
CA ASP A 48 -16.11 9.07 -13.60
C ASP A 48 -16.28 7.55 -13.75
N GLY A 49 -15.24 6.79 -13.38
CA GLY A 49 -15.21 5.33 -13.49
C GLY A 49 -14.96 4.79 -14.91
N VAL A 50 -14.77 5.68 -15.90
CA VAL A 50 -14.47 5.31 -17.29
C VAL A 50 -12.98 5.46 -17.56
N ARG A 51 -12.36 4.38 -18.05
CA ARG A 51 -10.96 4.37 -18.47
C ARG A 51 -10.80 5.14 -19.78
N GLY A 52 -9.92 6.14 -19.76
CA GLY A 52 -9.55 6.96 -20.92
C GLY A 52 -8.48 6.29 -21.80
N ALA A 53 -7.99 7.03 -22.79
CA ALA A 53 -6.96 6.55 -23.70
C ALA A 53 -5.61 6.29 -22.98
N LYS A 54 -4.86 5.31 -23.48
CA LYS A 54 -3.49 5.02 -23.04
C LYS A 54 -2.62 6.28 -23.20
N MET A 55 -1.89 6.64 -22.15
CA MET A 55 -0.82 7.63 -22.22
C MET A 55 0.48 6.94 -22.64
N GLU A 56 1.19 7.52 -23.60
CA GLU A 56 2.50 7.00 -24.03
C GLU A 56 3.52 7.06 -22.88
N ARG A 57 4.22 5.95 -22.68
CA ARG A 57 5.24 5.75 -21.65
C ARG A 57 6.36 4.91 -22.26
N ASP A 58 7.60 5.21 -21.90
CA ASP A 58 8.79 4.45 -22.29
C ASP A 58 9.29 3.55 -21.15
N GLN A 59 10.36 2.80 -21.39
CA GLN A 59 10.96 1.90 -20.40
C GLN A 59 11.52 2.67 -19.18
N TYR A 60 11.93 3.93 -19.34
CA TYR A 60 12.38 4.74 -18.21
C TYR A 60 11.22 5.12 -17.28
N ALA A 61 10.05 5.40 -17.85
CA ALA A 61 8.84 5.66 -17.08
C ALA A 61 8.37 4.42 -16.31
N ASN A 62 8.61 3.21 -16.83
CA ASN A 62 8.32 1.94 -16.15
C ASN A 62 9.07 1.84 -14.82
N ASP A 63 10.39 2.02 -14.84
CA ASP A 63 11.24 1.96 -13.65
C ASP A 63 10.89 3.08 -12.66
N LEU A 64 10.53 4.26 -13.16
CA LEU A 64 10.08 5.37 -12.32
C LEU A 64 8.76 5.05 -11.61
N ILE A 65 7.77 4.48 -12.32
CA ILE A 65 6.48 4.09 -11.74
C ILE A 65 6.68 3.01 -10.67
N GLU A 66 7.51 2.00 -10.92
CA GLU A 66 7.79 0.96 -9.94
C GLU A 66 8.49 1.51 -8.72
N ARG A 67 9.52 2.34 -8.88
CA ARG A 67 10.23 2.97 -7.76
C ARG A 67 9.34 3.93 -6.98
N VAL A 68 8.48 4.70 -7.64
CA VAL A 68 7.58 5.64 -6.96
C VAL A 68 6.50 4.87 -6.22
N THR A 69 5.80 3.94 -6.86
CA THR A 69 4.76 3.14 -6.19
C THR A 69 5.35 2.32 -5.04
N HIS A 70 6.52 1.71 -5.22
CA HIS A 70 7.26 1.04 -4.16
C HIS A 70 7.68 2.02 -3.06
N GLY A 71 8.29 3.15 -3.39
CA GLY A 71 8.72 4.16 -2.42
C GLY A 71 7.57 4.73 -1.59
N LEU A 72 6.41 4.94 -2.22
CA LEU A 72 5.19 5.38 -1.55
C LEU A 72 4.67 4.30 -0.59
N ILE A 73 4.58 3.05 -1.04
CA ILE A 73 4.20 1.93 -0.17
C ILE A 73 5.21 1.76 0.98
N CYS A 74 6.51 1.90 0.71
CA CYS A 74 7.59 1.74 1.68
C CYS A 74 7.77 2.91 2.64
N ALA A 75 7.25 4.10 2.32
CA ALA A 75 7.29 5.28 3.18
C ALA A 75 6.33 5.19 4.39
N GLY A 76 5.66 4.05 4.61
CA GLY A 76 4.74 3.85 5.74
C GLY A 76 3.29 4.18 5.40
N HIS A 77 2.91 4.20 4.12
CA HIS A 77 1.52 4.38 3.74
C HIS A 77 0.69 3.15 4.08
N ILE A 78 -0.45 3.41 4.71
CA ILE A 78 -1.40 2.40 5.17
C ILE A 78 -2.34 2.04 4.03
N ALA A 79 -2.38 0.77 3.65
CA ALA A 79 -3.24 0.25 2.60
C ALA A 79 -4.51 -0.39 3.19
N ARG A 80 -5.69 -0.10 2.63
CA ARG A 80 -6.92 -0.82 3.01
C ARG A 80 -6.92 -2.18 2.30
N VAL A 81 -7.14 -3.25 3.05
CA VAL A 81 -7.30 -4.62 2.52
C VAL A 81 -8.53 -5.21 3.18
N ASP A 82 -9.47 -5.79 2.43
CA ASP A 82 -10.79 -6.33 2.86
C ASP A 82 -11.18 -6.16 4.34
N ALA A 83 -10.55 -6.95 5.22
CA ALA A 83 -10.86 -7.02 6.65
C ALA A 83 -10.22 -5.91 7.53
N GLY A 84 -9.45 -4.96 6.99
CA GLY A 84 -8.66 -4.04 7.79
C GLY A 84 -7.71 -3.13 7.01
N TYR A 85 -6.63 -2.72 7.69
CA TYR A 85 -5.59 -1.86 7.13
C TYR A 85 -4.22 -2.48 7.31
N ALA A 86 -3.49 -2.66 6.23
CA ALA A 86 -2.11 -3.15 6.22
C ALA A 86 -1.12 -1.99 6.38
N VAL A 87 -0.23 -2.11 7.36
CA VAL A 87 0.84 -1.17 7.66
C VAL A 87 2.18 -1.84 7.33
N PRO A 88 2.96 -1.32 6.37
CA PRO A 88 4.29 -1.84 6.07
C PRO A 88 5.23 -1.65 7.27
N VAL A 89 5.98 -2.69 7.61
CA VAL A 89 6.94 -2.66 8.72
C VAL A 89 8.26 -3.31 8.30
N PRO A 90 9.39 -2.95 8.94
CA PRO A 90 10.62 -3.74 8.85
C PRO A 90 10.39 -5.22 9.19
N VAL A 91 11.10 -6.15 8.54
CA VAL A 91 10.97 -7.59 8.80
C VAL A 91 11.35 -7.98 10.24
N ASP A 92 12.22 -7.18 10.87
CA ASP A 92 12.65 -7.32 12.26
C ASP A 92 11.73 -6.57 13.24
N ALA A 93 10.64 -5.96 12.75
CA ALA A 93 9.64 -5.35 13.59
C ALA A 93 8.88 -6.42 14.38
N GLY A 94 9.20 -6.49 15.66
CA GLY A 94 8.63 -7.46 16.59
C GLY A 94 7.42 -6.92 17.33
N ASP A 95 7.60 -6.58 18.62
CA ASP A 95 6.50 -6.17 19.49
C ASP A 95 5.87 -4.83 19.08
N PHE A 96 4.57 -4.88 18.79
CA PHE A 96 3.74 -3.71 18.52
C PHE A 96 2.97 -3.27 19.77
N TYR A 97 2.81 -1.97 19.92
CA TYR A 97 1.99 -1.36 20.97
C TYR A 97 1.33 -0.08 20.46
N VAL A 98 0.25 0.31 21.12
CA VAL A 98 -0.38 1.62 20.93
C VAL A 98 0.19 2.55 21.99
N SER A 99 0.78 3.68 21.56
CA SER A 99 1.31 4.68 22.50
C SER A 99 0.17 5.37 23.27
N GLY A 100 0.50 6.09 24.36
CA GLY A 100 -0.49 6.88 25.10
C GLY A 100 -1.15 7.99 24.27
N LEU A 101 -0.56 8.36 23.13
CA LEU A 101 -1.11 9.31 22.16
C LEU A 101 -1.95 8.62 21.05
N GLY A 102 -2.09 7.30 21.09
CA GLY A 102 -2.92 6.54 20.15
C GLY A 102 -2.22 6.10 18.86
N TYR A 103 -0.90 6.21 18.75
CA TYR A 103 -0.16 5.79 17.53
C TYR A 103 0.32 4.34 17.59
N LEU A 104 0.35 3.65 16.44
CA LEU A 104 0.98 2.35 16.31
C LEU A 104 2.50 2.49 16.34
N CYS A 105 3.14 1.80 17.26
CA CYS A 105 4.59 1.80 17.41
C CYS A 105 5.13 0.36 17.44
N CYS A 106 6.37 0.16 16.98
CA CYS A 106 7.13 -1.05 17.29
C CYS A 106 8.26 -0.75 18.27
N ARG A 107 8.65 -1.78 19.04
CA ARG A 107 9.79 -1.70 19.97
C ARG A 107 11.13 -1.99 19.30
N LYS A 108 11.12 -2.60 18.12
CA LYS A 108 12.30 -2.88 17.29
C LYS A 108 11.98 -2.53 15.83
N PRO A 109 12.87 -1.82 15.10
CA PRO A 109 13.93 -0.96 15.66
C PRO A 109 13.36 0.06 16.66
N VAL A 110 14.19 0.51 17.61
CA VAL A 110 13.75 1.18 18.86
C VAL A 110 12.77 2.32 18.60
N GLY A 111 11.55 2.19 19.12
CA GLY A 111 10.60 3.30 19.28
C GLY A 111 10.09 3.92 17.98
N MET A 112 10.01 3.14 16.90
CA MET A 112 9.55 3.65 15.60
C MET A 112 8.02 3.77 15.57
N VAL A 113 7.54 4.95 15.19
CA VAL A 113 6.13 5.16 14.82
C VAL A 113 5.90 4.58 13.43
N LEU A 114 4.88 3.74 13.31
CA LEU A 114 4.59 2.98 12.08
C LEU A 114 3.41 3.56 11.29
N SER A 115 2.68 4.49 11.89
CA SER A 115 1.55 5.17 11.28
C SER A 115 1.56 6.65 11.64
N GLU A 116 1.39 7.51 10.65
CA GLU A 116 1.26 8.95 10.85
C GLU A 116 -0.11 9.35 11.45
N ALA A 117 -1.07 8.42 11.52
CA ALA A 117 -2.39 8.63 12.11
C ALA A 117 -2.58 7.83 13.40
N ALA A 118 -3.44 8.33 14.29
CA ALA A 118 -3.85 7.58 15.46
C ALA A 118 -4.64 6.33 15.03
N VAL A 119 -4.40 5.19 15.66
CA VAL A 119 -5.01 3.91 15.25
C VAL A 119 -6.52 3.87 15.45
N SER A 120 -7.06 4.76 16.30
CA SER A 120 -8.50 4.97 16.46
C SER A 120 -9.17 5.43 15.16
N THR A 121 -8.45 6.11 14.26
CA THR A 121 -8.96 6.47 12.92
C THR A 121 -9.25 5.24 12.06
N TYR A 122 -8.68 4.10 12.43
CA TYR A 122 -8.88 2.80 11.81
C TYR A 122 -9.78 1.87 12.65
N GLY A 123 -10.46 2.38 13.69
CA GLY A 123 -11.34 1.58 14.55
C GLY A 123 -10.60 0.68 15.57
N ILE A 124 -9.31 0.92 15.80
CA ILE A 124 -8.48 0.11 16.67
C ILE A 124 -8.49 0.68 18.09
N HIS A 125 -8.92 -0.14 19.04
CA HIS A 125 -9.08 0.17 20.46
C HIS A 125 -8.33 -0.80 21.38
N ALA A 126 -7.93 -1.96 20.89
CA ALA A 126 -7.31 -3.02 21.68
C ALA A 126 -6.25 -3.79 20.90
N ARG A 127 -5.30 -4.41 21.61
CA ARG A 127 -4.18 -5.13 21.00
C ARG A 127 -4.59 -6.32 20.13
N HIS A 128 -5.71 -6.99 20.43
CA HIS A 128 -6.17 -8.16 19.67
C HIS A 128 -6.56 -7.83 18.22
N GLN A 129 -6.81 -6.55 17.93
CA GLN A 129 -7.09 -6.01 16.60
C GLN A 129 -5.81 -5.82 15.75
N ILE A 130 -4.64 -6.18 16.29
CA ILE A 130 -3.34 -6.01 15.63
C ILE A 130 -2.69 -7.38 15.49
N ARG A 131 -2.36 -7.78 14.26
CA ARG A 131 -1.63 -9.02 13.99
C ARG A 131 -0.72 -8.88 12.78
N MET A 132 0.20 -9.82 12.57
CA MET A 132 0.93 -9.88 11.31
C MET A 132 -0.03 -10.14 10.15
N ALA A 133 0.22 -9.47 9.02
CA ALA A 133 -0.53 -9.69 7.79
C ALA A 133 -0.13 -11.03 7.15
N THR A 134 -1.11 -11.74 6.57
CA THR A 134 -0.87 -12.94 5.77
C THR A 134 -0.17 -12.59 4.46
N LEU A 135 0.33 -13.59 3.74
CA LEU A 135 0.91 -13.37 2.40
C LEU A 135 -0.10 -12.71 1.45
N GLU A 136 -1.36 -13.17 1.48
CA GLU A 136 -2.44 -12.64 0.65
C GLU A 136 -2.73 -11.17 0.98
N GLU A 137 -2.80 -10.81 2.26
CA GLU A 137 -3.02 -9.43 2.70
C GLU A 137 -1.84 -8.51 2.35
N ARG A 138 -0.61 -9.03 2.41
CA ARG A 138 0.59 -8.29 1.97
C ARG A 138 0.55 -8.02 0.46
N LEU A 139 0.15 -9.01 -0.32
CA LEU A 139 -0.02 -8.86 -1.76
C LEU A 139 -1.14 -7.85 -2.06
N ALA A 140 -2.27 -7.92 -1.34
CA ALA A 140 -3.40 -7.01 -1.52
C ALA A 140 -3.06 -5.57 -1.13
N ALA A 141 -2.16 -5.39 -0.17
CA ALA A 141 -1.56 -4.11 0.19
C ALA A 141 -0.52 -3.60 -0.82
N GLY A 142 -0.24 -4.38 -1.87
CA GLY A 142 0.74 -4.05 -2.91
C GLY A 142 2.20 -4.15 -2.46
N LEU A 143 2.48 -4.84 -1.35
CA LEU A 143 3.84 -5.03 -0.87
C LEU A 143 4.60 -6.03 -1.74
N ASP A 144 5.87 -5.74 -2.01
CA ASP A 144 6.76 -6.71 -2.64
C ASP A 144 7.11 -7.80 -1.63
N VAL A 145 6.59 -9.00 -1.86
CA VAL A 145 6.82 -10.16 -0.99
C VAL A 145 8.20 -10.80 -1.22
N LYS A 146 8.91 -10.42 -2.28
CA LYS A 146 10.31 -10.85 -2.52
C LYS A 146 11.31 -10.01 -1.74
N ASP A 147 10.91 -8.85 -1.23
CA ASP A 147 11.73 -8.03 -0.36
C ASP A 147 11.84 -8.69 1.03
N ALA A 148 12.98 -9.33 1.28
CA ALA A 148 13.27 -9.99 2.55
C ALA A 148 13.44 -9.02 3.73
N THR A 149 13.50 -7.71 3.48
CA THR A 149 13.67 -6.68 4.52
C THR A 149 12.34 -6.14 5.06
N ARG A 150 11.21 -6.54 4.46
CA ARG A 150 9.89 -5.99 4.76
C ARG A 150 8.85 -7.04 5.11
N ALA A 151 7.96 -6.65 6.02
CA ALA A 151 6.75 -7.37 6.40
C ALA A 151 5.57 -6.39 6.47
N ALA A 152 4.44 -6.84 7.01
CA ALA A 152 3.31 -5.96 7.30
C ALA A 152 2.52 -6.41 8.52
N VAL A 153 1.91 -5.43 9.19
CA VAL A 153 0.93 -5.63 10.26
C VAL A 153 -0.44 -5.30 9.72
N LEU A 154 -1.43 -6.11 10.06
CA LEU A 154 -2.83 -5.84 9.79
C LEU A 154 -3.52 -5.28 11.04
N LEU A 155 -4.24 -4.18 10.83
CA LEU A 155 -5.14 -3.54 11.78
C LEU A 155 -6.59 -3.92 11.42
N VAL A 156 -7.23 -4.73 12.26
CA VAL A 156 -8.60 -5.25 12.06
C VAL A 156 -9.54 -4.56 13.04
N PRO A 157 -10.45 -3.68 12.57
CA PRO A 157 -11.43 -3.00 13.41
C PRO A 157 -12.35 -3.98 14.19
#